data_AF-A0A090WPN9-F1
#
_entry.id   AF-A0A090WPN9-F1
#
_cell.length_a   1.000
_cell.length_b   1.000
_cell.length_c   1.000
_cell.angle_alpha   90.00
_cell.angle_beta   90.00
_cell.angle_gamma   90.00
#
_symmetry.space_group_name_H-M   'P 1'
#
loop_
_entity.id
_entity.type
_entity.pdbx_description
1 polymer ?
#
loop_
_entity_poly.entity_id
_entity_poly.type
_entity_poly.pdbx_seq_one_letter_code
_entity_poly.pdbx_strand_id
1 'polypeptide(L)'
;MLYFIYAFLAAFLFSFGLKLYRAITLYVKHGYLYKKIQNMGLSILDTMVELNYITTNKEALIVTSSLVNKGDVSCSLLGGNAYESAVFSKALSEIINPINSPRYLIIKSSFFRKRLDIENFYPVPEIFGDKKTKAVVFKNIGTRILVKVNCFTQGIRKVEDYC
;
A
#
# COMPACT_ATOMS: atom_id res chain seq x y z
N MET A 1 3.98 50.64 21.17
CA MET A 1 4.63 49.45 21.77
C MET A 1 3.97 48.13 21.35
N LEU A 2 2.65 47.94 21.55
CA LEU A 2 1.98 46.66 21.23
C LEU A 2 2.08 46.22 19.76
N TYR A 3 1.97 47.14 18.79
CA TYR A 3 2.08 46.80 17.37
C TYR A 3 3.43 46.23 16.96
N PHE A 4 4.52 46.70 17.59
CA PHE A 4 5.86 46.17 17.36
C PHE A 4 5.99 44.72 17.84
N ILE A 5 5.38 44.41 18.99
CA ILE A 5 5.36 43.05 19.55
C ILE A 5 4.56 42.10 18.63
N TYR A 6 3.39 42.53 18.15
CA TYR A 6 2.59 41.74 17.22
C TYR A 6 3.30 41.48 15.88
N ALA A 7 3.97 42.49 15.33
CA ALA A 7 4.72 42.34 14.08
C ALA A 7 5.88 41.33 14.23
N PHE A 8 6.61 41.38 15.35
CA PHE A 8 7.67 40.42 15.64
C PHE A 8 7.13 38.99 15.81
N LEU A 9 6.01 38.84 16.53
CA LEU A 9 5.37 37.54 16.76
C LEU A 9 4.85 36.93 15.45
N ALA A 10 4.24 37.75 14.59
CA ALA A 10 3.75 37.32 13.28
C ALA A 10 4.90 36.91 12.34
N ALA A 11 5.99 37.68 12.29
CA ALA A 11 7.17 37.33 11.50
C ALA A 11 7.84 36.03 12.00
N PHE A 12 7.89 35.84 13.32
CA PHE A 12 8.41 34.62 13.93
C PHE A 12 7.53 33.40 13.60
N LEU A 13 6.21 33.51 13.77
CA LEU A 13 5.26 32.45 13.44
C LEU A 13 5.26 32.11 11.95
N PHE A 14 5.41 33.10 11.06
CA PHE A 14 5.47 32.86 9.63
C PHE A 14 6.75 32.12 9.23
N SER A 15 7.91 32.59 9.70
CA SER A 15 9.21 31.98 9.42
C SER A 15 9.33 30.56 10.01
N PHE A 16 8.95 30.40 11.28
CA PHE A 16 8.98 29.11 11.96
C PHE A 16 7.89 28.18 11.46
N GLY A 17 6.68 28.69 11.21
CA GLY A 17 5.54 27.91 10.72
C GLY A 17 5.80 27.25 9.37
N LEU A 18 6.43 27.96 8.42
CA LEU A 18 6.79 27.37 7.14
C LEU A 18 7.82 26.23 7.28
N LYS A 19 8.82 26.39 8.15
CA LYS A 19 9.83 25.36 8.42
C LYS A 19 9.22 24.17 9.16
N LEU A 20 8.42 24.42 10.18
CA LEU A 20 7.73 23.41 10.98
C LEU A 20 6.73 22.61 10.11
N TYR A 21 5.97 23.29 9.25
CA TYR A 21 5.05 22.63 8.32
C TYR A 21 5.76 21.67 7.38
N ARG A 22 6.92 22.06 6.83
CA ARG A 22 7.74 21.17 5.99
C ARG A 22 8.24 19.97 6.78
N ALA A 23 8.74 20.19 8.01
CA ALA A 23 9.23 19.11 8.86
C ALA A 23 8.12 18.12 9.26
N ILE A 24 6.96 18.62 9.67
CA ILE A 24 5.78 17.81 10.01
C ILE A 24 5.34 17.01 8.78
N THR A 25 5.26 17.63 7.61
CA THR A 25 4.84 16.95 6.38
C THR A 25 5.78 15.79 6.04
N LEU A 26 7.08 15.98 6.17
CA LEU A 26 8.10 14.96 5.92
C LEU A 26 7.99 13.82 6.95
N TYR A 27 7.83 14.16 8.23
CA TYR A 27 7.66 13.20 9.32
C TYR A 27 6.40 12.35 9.15
N VAL A 28 5.26 12.98 8.82
CA VAL A 28 3.99 12.27 8.58
C VAL A 28 4.11 11.33 7.39
N LYS A 29 4.76 11.78 6.29
CA LYS A 29 4.91 10.96 5.08
C LYS A 29 5.76 9.71 5.32
N HIS A 30 6.85 9.80 6.09
CA HIS A 30 7.69 8.64 6.42
C HIS A 30 7.09 7.77 7.53
N GLY A 31 6.51 8.39 8.56
CA GLY A 31 5.88 7.67 9.67
C GLY A 31 4.64 6.87 9.23
N TYR A 32 3.99 7.21 8.13
CA TYR A 32 2.83 6.44 7.64
C TYR A 32 3.21 5.32 6.66
N LEU A 33 4.41 5.36 6.08
CA LEU A 33 4.83 4.44 5.03
C LEU A 33 4.94 3.00 5.54
N TYR A 34 5.52 2.81 6.72
CA TYR A 34 5.69 1.47 7.32
C TYR A 34 4.33 0.79 7.56
N LYS A 35 3.34 1.52 8.11
CA LYS A 35 1.97 1.01 8.32
C LYS A 35 1.31 0.62 7.01
N LYS A 36 1.50 1.42 5.96
CA LYS A 36 0.93 1.15 4.64
C LYS A 36 1.51 -0.13 4.04
N ILE A 37 2.84 -0.31 4.12
CA ILE A 37 3.53 -1.52 3.65
C ILE A 37 3.11 -2.74 4.47
N GLN A 38 3.00 -2.60 5.80
CA GLN A 38 2.53 -3.67 6.67
C GLN A 38 1.11 -4.12 6.29
N ASN A 39 0.21 -3.17 6.02
CA ASN A 39 -1.15 -3.46 5.58
C ASN A 39 -1.20 -4.16 4.21
N MET A 40 -0.31 -3.79 3.29
CA MET A 40 -0.14 -4.51 2.01
C MET A 40 0.34 -5.95 2.25
N GLY A 41 1.34 -6.13 3.12
CA GLY A 41 1.82 -7.45 3.53
C GLY A 41 0.73 -8.31 4.15
N LEU A 42 -0.07 -7.77 5.08
CA LEU A 42 -1.22 -8.47 5.66
C LEU A 42 -2.24 -8.90 4.59
N SER A 43 -2.52 -8.03 3.62
CA SER A 43 -3.41 -8.36 2.50
C SER A 43 -2.88 -9.53 1.67
N ILE A 44 -1.57 -9.54 1.38
CA ILE A 44 -0.91 -10.65 0.67
C ILE A 44 -1.02 -11.94 1.50
N LEU A 45 -0.70 -11.87 2.81
CA LEU A 45 -0.76 -13.03 3.70
C LEU A 45 -2.16 -13.64 3.72
N ASP A 46 -3.20 -12.84 3.95
CA ASP A 46 -4.57 -13.32 3.97
C ASP A 46 -4.98 -13.93 2.62
N THR A 47 -4.50 -13.36 1.51
CA THR A 47 -4.75 -13.91 0.16
C THR A 47 -4.03 -15.25 -0.04
N MET A 48 -2.79 -15.38 0.46
CA MET A 48 -2.04 -16.63 0.40
C MET A 48 -2.71 -17.72 1.25
N VAL A 49 -3.27 -17.36 2.41
CA VAL A 49 -4.07 -18.28 3.23
C VAL A 49 -5.34 -18.71 2.49
N GLU A 50 -6.12 -17.77 1.94
CA GLU A 50 -7.39 -18.09 1.26
C GLU A 50 -7.18 -18.93 -0.01
N LEU A 51 -6.05 -18.75 -0.70
CA LEU A 51 -5.69 -19.51 -1.89
C LEU A 51 -4.90 -20.81 -1.60
N ASN A 52 -4.73 -21.18 -0.33
CA ASN A 52 -3.97 -22.37 0.12
C ASN A 52 -2.51 -22.41 -0.36
N TYR A 53 -1.85 -21.25 -0.48
CA TYR A 53 -0.41 -21.17 -0.73
C TYR A 53 0.44 -21.35 0.54
N ILE A 54 -0.22 -21.47 1.68
CA ILE A 54 0.39 -21.60 3.00
C ILE A 54 0.02 -22.96 3.58
N THR A 55 1.04 -23.71 3.95
CA THR A 55 0.94 -25.00 4.63
C THR A 55 1.10 -24.83 6.14
N THR A 56 1.81 -23.79 6.56
CA THR A 56 2.06 -23.47 7.97
C THR A 56 0.79 -22.99 8.68
N ASN A 57 0.64 -23.32 9.97
CA ASN A 57 -0.52 -22.87 10.75
C ASN A 57 -0.58 -21.32 10.76
N LYS A 58 -1.76 -20.76 10.43
CA LYS A 58 -2.03 -19.32 10.39
C LYS A 58 -1.63 -18.62 11.68
N GLU A 59 -1.81 -19.25 12.83
CA GLU A 59 -1.51 -18.66 14.14
C GLU A 59 -0.02 -18.42 14.37
N ALA A 60 0.85 -19.17 13.69
CA ALA A 60 2.29 -18.99 13.77
C ALA A 60 2.82 -17.90 12.82
N LEU A 61 1.99 -17.41 11.89
CA LEU A 61 2.41 -16.50 10.83
C LEU A 61 2.21 -15.05 11.23
N ILE A 62 3.30 -14.29 11.23
CA ILE A 62 3.29 -12.88 11.64
C ILE A 62 3.98 -12.04 10.57
N VAL A 63 3.26 -11.03 10.05
CA VAL A 63 3.86 -10.01 9.18
C VAL A 63 4.44 -8.91 10.05
N THR A 64 5.76 -8.75 9.98
CA THR A 64 6.47 -7.69 10.70
C THR A 64 7.07 -6.71 9.71
N SER A 65 6.81 -5.42 9.96
CA SER A 65 7.47 -4.32 9.25
C SER A 65 8.34 -3.53 10.23
N SER A 66 9.62 -3.38 9.91
CA SER A 66 10.56 -2.58 10.69
C SER A 66 11.17 -1.47 9.84
N LEU A 67 11.45 -0.34 10.49
CA LEU A 67 12.25 0.73 9.88
C LEU A 67 13.72 0.33 9.99
N VAL A 68 14.37 0.22 8.85
CA VAL A 68 15.82 0.03 8.75
C VAL A 68 16.48 1.40 8.72
N ASN A 69 17.74 1.47 9.15
CA ASN A 69 18.53 2.71 9.15
C ASN A 69 18.43 3.42 7.79
N LYS A 70 18.29 4.76 7.83
CA LYS A 70 18.11 5.66 6.66
C LYS A 70 16.71 5.74 6.04
N GLY A 71 15.67 5.20 6.70
CA GLY A 71 14.28 5.40 6.29
C GLY A 71 13.74 4.33 5.33
N ASP A 72 14.51 3.27 5.12
CA ASP A 72 14.05 2.08 4.42
C ASP A 72 13.08 1.29 5.30
N VAL A 73 12.09 0.64 4.68
CA VAL A 73 11.14 -0.24 5.38
C VAL A 73 11.43 -1.68 4.96
N SER A 74 11.76 -2.53 5.93
CA SER A 74 11.84 -3.98 5.73
C SER A 74 10.53 -4.61 6.18
N CYS A 75 9.95 -5.49 5.37
CA CYS A 75 8.74 -6.23 5.70
C CYS A 75 8.96 -7.70 5.36
N SER A 76 8.78 -8.56 6.36
CA SER A 76 9.05 -9.99 6.24
C SER A 76 7.96 -10.81 6.91
N LEU A 77 7.77 -12.04 6.41
CA LEU A 77 6.90 -13.04 7.01
C LEU A 77 7.71 -13.86 8.01
N LEU A 78 7.29 -13.86 9.28
CA LEU A 78 7.87 -14.70 10.34
C LEU A 78 6.99 -15.93 10.58
N GLY A 79 7.64 -17.03 10.96
CA GLY A 79 6.99 -18.30 11.30
C GLY A 79 6.65 -19.20 10.12
N GLY A 80 6.77 -18.70 8.87
CA GLY A 80 6.53 -19.48 7.64
C GLY A 80 7.74 -20.27 7.16
N ASN A 81 7.50 -21.19 6.23
CA ASN A 81 8.55 -21.91 5.52
C ASN A 81 9.37 -20.94 4.63
N ALA A 82 10.64 -21.26 4.36
CA ALA A 82 11.50 -20.48 3.46
C ALA A 82 10.86 -20.23 2.08
N TYR A 83 10.14 -21.22 1.55
CA TYR A 83 9.38 -21.07 0.31
C TYR A 83 8.25 -20.02 0.45
N GLU A 84 7.45 -20.10 1.51
CA GLU A 84 6.34 -19.17 1.78
C GLU A 84 6.84 -17.74 1.96
N SER A 85 7.93 -17.56 2.71
CA SER A 85 8.56 -16.26 2.92
C SER A 85 9.15 -15.67 1.64
N ALA A 86 9.74 -16.50 0.76
CA ALA A 86 10.24 -16.06 -0.53
C ALA A 86 9.10 -15.62 -1.46
N VAL A 87 8.03 -16.40 -1.53
CA VAL A 87 6.83 -16.09 -2.31
C VAL A 87 6.18 -14.80 -1.82
N PHE A 88 6.02 -14.65 -0.51
CA PHE A 88 5.51 -13.44 0.11
C PHE A 88 6.35 -12.21 -0.24
N SER A 89 7.68 -12.31 -0.10
CA SER A 89 8.60 -11.20 -0.36
C SER A 89 8.59 -10.80 -1.83
N LYS A 90 8.52 -11.79 -2.75
CA LYS A 90 8.37 -11.53 -4.18
C LYS A 90 7.07 -10.77 -4.48
N ALA A 91 5.94 -11.26 -3.97
CA ALA A 91 4.64 -10.62 -4.17
C ALA A 91 4.59 -9.19 -3.62
N LEU A 92 5.19 -8.96 -2.44
CA LEU A 92 5.25 -7.62 -1.85
C LEU A 92 6.12 -6.67 -2.69
N SER A 93 7.27 -7.15 -3.17
CA SER A 93 8.17 -6.39 -4.04
C SER A 93 7.46 -5.95 -5.32
N GLU A 94 6.66 -6.82 -5.94
CA GLU A 94 5.91 -6.52 -7.17
C GLU A 94 4.82 -5.44 -6.98
N ILE A 95 4.27 -5.31 -5.76
CA ILE A 95 3.30 -4.24 -5.43
C ILE A 95 4.01 -2.90 -5.21
N ILE A 96 5.14 -2.92 -4.51
CA ILE A 96 5.89 -1.70 -4.15
C ILE A 96 6.62 -1.15 -5.37
N ASN A 97 7.32 -2.03 -6.10
CA ASN A 97 8.03 -1.74 -7.32
C ASN A 97 7.22 -2.31 -8.48
N PRO A 98 6.38 -1.49 -9.13
CA PRO A 98 5.45 -1.99 -10.12
C PRO A 98 6.20 -2.72 -11.23
N ILE A 99 5.76 -3.95 -11.49
CA ILE A 99 6.23 -4.75 -12.63
C ILE A 99 5.92 -4.03 -13.95
N ASN A 100 6.76 -4.20 -14.96
CA ASN A 100 6.65 -3.49 -16.24
C ASN A 100 5.32 -3.78 -16.98
N SER A 101 4.76 -4.98 -16.83
CA SER A 101 3.55 -5.41 -17.54
C SER A 101 2.64 -6.30 -16.65
N PRO A 102 1.97 -5.73 -15.64
CA PRO A 102 1.06 -6.48 -14.78
C PRO A 102 -0.15 -6.94 -15.59
N ARG A 103 -0.55 -8.20 -15.41
CA ARG A 103 -1.71 -8.75 -16.12
C ARG A 103 -3.04 -8.12 -15.68
N TYR A 104 -3.11 -7.73 -14.40
CA TYR A 104 -4.26 -7.05 -13.82
C TYR A 104 -3.81 -5.85 -12.99
N LEU A 105 -4.60 -4.78 -13.05
CA LEU A 105 -4.40 -3.54 -12.29
C LEU A 105 -5.62 -3.28 -11.41
N ILE A 106 -5.37 -2.92 -10.16
CA ILE A 106 -6.38 -2.51 -9.19
C ILE A 106 -6.41 -0.98 -9.17
N ILE A 107 -7.54 -0.39 -9.54
CA ILE A 107 -7.69 1.07 -9.67
C ILE A 107 -8.47 1.63 -8.49
N LYS A 108 -7.80 2.45 -7.68
CA LYS A 108 -8.47 3.18 -6.61
C LYS A 108 -8.89 4.56 -7.10
N SER A 109 -10.16 4.69 -7.50
CA SER A 109 -10.81 5.99 -7.68
C SER A 109 -11.83 6.23 -6.56
N SER A 110 -11.79 7.42 -5.95
CA SER A 110 -12.84 7.89 -5.05
C SER A 110 -13.65 8.97 -5.75
N PHE A 111 -14.93 9.12 -5.41
CA PHE A 111 -15.81 10.11 -6.04
C PHE A 111 -15.21 11.53 -6.04
N PHE A 112 -14.55 11.91 -4.94
CA PHE A 112 -13.83 13.18 -4.81
C PHE A 112 -12.54 13.24 -5.65
N ARG A 113 -11.78 12.14 -5.77
CA ARG A 113 -10.53 12.10 -6.54
C ARG A 113 -10.75 11.99 -8.05
N LYS A 114 -11.88 11.41 -8.47
CA LYS A 114 -12.28 11.34 -9.89
C LYS A 114 -12.46 12.74 -10.50
N ARG A 115 -12.86 13.72 -9.69
CA ARG A 115 -12.96 15.13 -10.12
C ARG A 115 -11.59 15.84 -10.21
N LEU A 116 -10.55 15.25 -9.63
CA LEU A 116 -9.18 15.79 -9.62
C LEU A 116 -8.21 14.98 -10.49
N ASP A 117 -8.71 13.97 -11.23
CA ASP A 117 -7.94 13.07 -12.10
C ASP A 117 -6.77 12.33 -11.40
N ILE A 118 -6.87 12.12 -10.09
CA ILE A 118 -5.85 11.42 -9.29
C ILE A 118 -6.29 9.97 -9.06
N GLU A 119 -5.96 9.10 -10.00
CA GLU A 119 -6.15 7.65 -9.88
C GLU A 119 -4.88 6.97 -9.36
N ASN A 120 -5.04 6.02 -8.43
CA ASN A 120 -3.90 5.20 -7.96
C ASN A 120 -4.03 3.80 -8.53
N PHE A 121 -2.99 3.35 -9.23
CA PHE A 121 -2.90 2.03 -9.82
C PHE A 121 -2.02 1.14 -8.93
N TYR A 122 -2.53 -0.06 -8.64
CA TYR A 122 -1.79 -1.07 -7.91
C TYR A 122 -1.71 -2.35 -8.76
N PRO A 123 -0.50 -2.82 -9.11
CA PRO A 123 -0.34 -4.06 -9.85
C PRO A 123 -0.74 -5.25 -8.98
N VAL A 124 -1.41 -6.22 -9.60
CA VAL A 124 -1.63 -7.52 -8.97
C VAL A 124 -0.36 -8.36 -9.14
N PRO A 125 0.21 -8.92 -8.06
CA PRO A 125 1.35 -9.82 -8.13
C PRO A 125 1.13 -10.99 -9.09
N GLU A 126 2.21 -11.45 -9.72
CA GLU A 126 2.20 -12.53 -10.71
C GLU A 126 1.52 -13.80 -10.17
N ILE A 127 1.81 -14.17 -8.92
CA ILE A 127 1.25 -15.35 -8.24
C ILE A 127 -0.29 -15.33 -8.10
N PHE A 128 -0.89 -14.14 -8.09
CA PHE A 128 -2.35 -13.97 -8.09
C PHE A 128 -2.89 -13.65 -9.48
N GLY A 129 -2.02 -13.28 -10.43
CA GLY A 129 -2.34 -12.95 -11.81
C GLY A 129 -2.50 -14.14 -12.75
N ASP A 130 -2.19 -15.37 -12.33
CA ASP A 130 -2.34 -16.57 -13.16
C ASP A 130 -3.77 -16.78 -13.67
N LYS A 131 -4.75 -16.57 -12.78
CA LYS A 131 -6.18 -16.80 -13.03
C LYS A 131 -6.99 -15.63 -12.51
N LYS A 132 -8.04 -15.28 -13.26
CA LYS A 132 -9.03 -14.24 -12.91
C LYS A 132 -9.60 -14.44 -11.50
N THR A 133 -9.91 -15.68 -11.13
CA THR A 133 -10.48 -16.02 -9.81
C THR A 133 -9.55 -15.63 -8.66
N LYS A 134 -8.24 -15.92 -8.78
CA LYS A 134 -7.22 -15.55 -7.79
C LYS A 134 -7.07 -14.03 -7.67
N ALA A 135 -7.05 -13.32 -8.79
CA ALA A 135 -6.98 -11.85 -8.80
C ALA A 135 -8.21 -11.19 -8.13
N VAL A 136 -9.39 -11.78 -8.31
CA VAL A 136 -10.62 -11.32 -7.64
C VAL A 136 -10.56 -11.54 -6.13
N VAL A 137 -10.03 -12.67 -5.66
CA VAL A 137 -9.82 -12.93 -4.22
C VAL A 137 -8.89 -11.88 -3.63
N PHE A 138 -7.74 -11.61 -4.27
CA PHE A 138 -6.81 -10.56 -3.85
C PHE A 138 -7.48 -9.18 -3.80
N LYS A 139 -8.32 -8.84 -4.79
CA LYS A 139 -9.10 -7.59 -4.79
C LYS A 139 -10.08 -7.54 -3.61
N ASN A 140 -10.77 -8.64 -3.31
CA ASN A 140 -11.78 -8.70 -2.25
C ASN A 140 -11.15 -8.62 -0.85
N ILE A 141 -9.96 -9.17 -0.65
CA ILE A 141 -9.21 -9.04 0.61
C ILE A 141 -8.57 -7.67 0.71
N GLY A 142 -7.89 -7.24 -0.36
CA GLY A 142 -7.26 -5.93 -0.46
C GLY A 142 -8.26 -4.78 -0.28
N THR A 143 -9.52 -4.93 -0.69
CA THR A 143 -10.56 -3.92 -0.40
C THR A 143 -10.90 -3.81 1.08
N ARG A 144 -10.84 -4.90 1.84
CA ARG A 144 -11.11 -4.85 3.28
C ARG A 144 -10.04 -4.05 4.02
N ILE A 145 -8.78 -4.15 3.57
CA ILE A 145 -7.62 -3.55 4.24
C ILE A 145 -7.23 -2.18 3.63
N LEU A 146 -7.52 -1.94 2.33
CA LEU A 146 -7.11 -0.73 1.58
C LEU A 146 -8.29 0.17 1.09
N VAL A 147 -9.54 -0.30 1.22
CA VAL A 147 -10.86 0.31 0.95
C VAL A 147 -11.12 1.01 -0.41
N LYS A 148 -12.16 0.42 -1.07
CA LYS A 148 -13.00 0.73 -2.26
C LYS A 148 -12.29 0.94 -3.61
N VAL A 149 -12.50 -0.02 -4.51
CA VAL A 149 -11.99 -0.08 -5.90
C VAL A 149 -13.19 -0.05 -6.84
N ASN A 150 -13.11 0.76 -7.90
CA ASN A 150 -13.93 0.60 -9.10
C ASN A 150 -12.98 0.23 -10.24
N CYS A 151 -13.28 -0.85 -10.94
CA CYS A 151 -12.50 -1.30 -12.11
C CYS A 151 -12.77 -0.38 -13.30
N PHE A 152 -11.72 -0.07 -14.06
CA PHE A 152 -11.85 0.29 -15.47
C PHE A 152 -10.64 -0.30 -16.21
N THR A 153 -10.89 -1.07 -17.26
CA THR A 153 -9.87 -1.88 -17.94
C THR A 153 -9.33 -1.17 -19.18
N GLN A 154 -8.01 -1.07 -19.33
CA GLN A 154 -7.39 -0.78 -20.63
C GLN A 154 -6.80 -2.09 -21.20
N GLY A 155 -7.44 -2.60 -22.25
CA GLY A 155 -6.77 -3.33 -23.33
C GLY A 155 -6.31 -4.78 -23.13
N ILE A 156 -6.39 -5.40 -21.95
CA ILE A 156 -5.98 -6.82 -21.77
C ILE A 156 -7.02 -7.59 -20.96
N ARG A 157 -7.76 -8.47 -21.66
CA ARG A 157 -8.75 -9.49 -21.19
C ARG A 157 -9.56 -9.16 -19.93
N LYS A 158 -10.80 -8.73 -20.17
CA LYS A 158 -11.85 -8.33 -19.21
C LYS A 158 -12.09 -9.31 -18.05
N VAL A 159 -12.20 -8.73 -16.86
CA VAL A 159 -12.74 -9.36 -15.63
C VAL A 159 -14.08 -8.70 -15.26
N GLU A 160 -14.87 -8.29 -16.25
CA GLU A 160 -15.89 -7.25 -16.04
C GLU A 160 -17.33 -7.68 -16.36
N ASP A 161 -17.58 -8.90 -16.83
CA ASP A 161 -18.92 -9.27 -17.32
C ASP A 161 -19.87 -9.92 -16.28
N TYR A 162 -19.61 -9.85 -14.96
CA TYR A 162 -20.53 -10.41 -13.94
C TYR A 162 -20.54 -9.60 -12.63
N CYS A 163 -20.63 -8.28 -12.75
CA CYS A 163 -21.12 -7.45 -11.65
C CYS A 163 -22.62 -7.22 -11.84
#